data_AF-A0A2T4MH75-F1
#
_entry.id   AF-A0A2T4MH75-F1
#
_cell.length_a   1.000
_cell.length_b   1.000
_cell.length_c   1.000
_cell.angle_alpha   90.00
_cell.angle_beta   90.00
_cell.angle_gamma   90.00
#
_symmetry.space_group_name_H-M   'P 1'
#
loop_
_entity.id
_entity.type
_entity.pdbx_description
1 polymer ?
#
loop_
_entity_poly.entity_id
_entity_poly.type
_entity_poly.pdbx_seq_one_letter_code
_entity_poly.pdbx_strand_id
1 'polypeptide(L)'
;MNFGHIQLLDIQATIMTKGTGARGINNYEGTIKELHLKRIETHGDGAVGIQISKPVDQITVHENVKTYGGTGESLVKGVIKELSAIVISILDGAQVEGLDVKGNVYTYGKEIAPVQNEGVVKNGLNIQGEA
;
A
#
# COMPACT_ATOMS: atom_id res chain seq x y z
N MET A 1 -3.75 -9.56 -4.25
CA MET A 1 -2.40 -10.03 -3.86
C MET A 1 -1.68 -10.54 -5.09
N ASN A 2 -0.39 -10.25 -5.26
CA ASN A 2 0.39 -10.65 -6.43
C ASN A 2 1.60 -11.54 -6.05
N PHE A 3 1.75 -12.64 -6.79
CA PHE A 3 2.90 -13.56 -6.75
C PHE A 3 3.59 -13.73 -8.11
N GLY A 4 3.04 -13.14 -9.19
CA GLY A 4 3.53 -13.30 -10.56
C GLY A 4 4.19 -12.05 -11.11
N HIS A 5 4.49 -12.07 -12.40
CA HIS A 5 5.04 -10.94 -13.13
C HIS A 5 3.94 -10.24 -13.93
N ILE A 6 3.66 -8.98 -13.59
CA ILE A 6 2.64 -8.18 -14.25
C ILE A 6 3.31 -7.02 -14.98
N GLN A 7 3.04 -6.87 -16.27
CA GLN A 7 3.49 -5.71 -17.03
C GLN A 7 2.64 -4.47 -16.69
N LEU A 8 1.32 -4.60 -16.75
CA LEU A 8 0.39 -3.53 -16.41
C LEU A 8 -0.75 -4.10 -15.55
N LEU A 9 -0.93 -3.54 -14.36
CA LEU A 9 -2.14 -3.70 -13.57
C LEU A 9 -2.84 -2.35 -13.48
N ASP A 10 -3.98 -2.25 -14.15
CA ASP A 10 -4.78 -1.03 -14.16
C ASP A 10 -6.17 -1.28 -13.54
N ILE A 11 -6.42 -0.65 -12.39
CA ILE A 11 -7.67 -0.76 -11.63
C ILE A 11 -8.31 0.63 -11.54
N GLN A 12 -9.19 0.91 -12.48
CA GLN A 12 -9.92 2.17 -12.63
C GLN A 12 -11.17 2.28 -11.72
N ALA A 13 -11.40 1.30 -10.85
CA ALA A 13 -12.47 1.30 -9.85
C ALA A 13 -11.91 1.51 -8.44
N THR A 14 -12.79 1.87 -7.50
CA THR A 14 -12.41 1.92 -6.08
C THR A 14 -12.11 0.52 -5.57
N ILE A 15 -10.95 0.35 -4.92
CA ILE A 15 -10.66 -0.85 -4.12
C ILE A 15 -11.10 -0.56 -2.69
N MET A 16 -12.07 -1.32 -2.20
CA MET A 16 -12.53 -1.23 -0.81
C MET A 16 -12.39 -2.58 -0.13
N THR A 17 -11.67 -2.64 0.99
CA THR A 17 -11.51 -3.86 1.79
C THR A 17 -11.87 -3.62 3.24
N LYS A 18 -12.39 -4.67 3.90
CA LYS A 18 -12.83 -4.63 5.30
C LYS A 18 -12.35 -5.89 6.02
N GLY A 19 -12.02 -5.74 7.29
CA GLY A 19 -11.58 -6.83 8.17
C GLY A 19 -10.16 -6.59 8.71
N THR A 20 -9.88 -7.24 9.84
CA THR A 20 -8.55 -7.21 10.48
C THR A 20 -7.47 -7.71 9.50
N GLY A 21 -6.39 -6.95 9.37
CA GLY A 21 -5.29 -7.28 8.45
C GLY A 21 -5.61 -7.16 6.96
N ALA A 22 -6.77 -6.57 6.58
CA ALA A 22 -7.18 -6.42 5.19
C ALA A 22 -6.19 -5.58 4.37
N ARG A 23 -6.10 -5.82 3.06
CA ARG A 23 -5.16 -5.11 2.19
C ARG A 23 -5.82 -4.66 0.90
N GLY A 24 -5.58 -3.41 0.48
CA GLY A 24 -5.98 -2.94 -0.85
C GLY A 24 -5.11 -3.59 -1.92
N ILE A 25 -3.81 -3.35 -1.85
CA ILE A 25 -2.78 -3.97 -2.70
C ILE A 25 -1.73 -4.67 -1.85
N ASN A 26 -1.29 -5.83 -2.31
CA ASN A 26 -0.15 -6.55 -1.73
C ASN A 26 0.70 -7.16 -2.85
N ASN A 27 1.81 -6.51 -3.19
CA ASN A 27 2.82 -7.07 -4.08
C ASN A 27 3.83 -7.88 -3.26
N TYR A 28 3.74 -9.20 -3.34
CA TYR A 28 4.23 -10.07 -2.27
C TYR A 28 5.48 -10.87 -2.63
N GLU A 29 5.41 -11.70 -3.68
CA GLU A 29 6.59 -12.42 -4.23
C GLU A 29 6.76 -12.19 -5.74
N GLY A 30 5.93 -11.31 -6.33
CA GLY A 30 5.94 -10.98 -7.76
C GLY A 30 6.53 -9.61 -8.09
N THR A 31 6.53 -9.26 -9.38
CA THR A 31 6.92 -7.92 -9.85
C THR A 31 5.77 -7.26 -10.61
N ILE A 32 5.71 -5.93 -10.58
CA ILE A 32 4.78 -5.15 -11.37
C ILE A 32 5.55 -4.03 -12.06
N LYS A 33 5.46 -3.91 -13.37
CA LYS A 33 6.11 -2.78 -14.07
C LYS A 33 5.28 -1.51 -13.91
N GLU A 34 3.99 -1.55 -14.24
CA GLU A 34 3.09 -0.39 -14.12
C GLU A 34 1.85 -0.76 -13.28
N LEU A 35 1.62 -0.01 -12.20
CA LEU A 35 0.46 -0.14 -11.32
C LEU A 35 -0.34 1.16 -11.30
N HIS A 36 -1.52 1.14 -11.90
CA HIS A 36 -2.46 2.26 -11.94
C HIS A 36 -3.67 1.95 -11.06
N LEU A 37 -3.98 2.86 -10.14
CA LEU A 37 -5.02 2.69 -9.14
C LEU A 37 -5.86 3.96 -9.11
N LYS A 38 -7.18 3.83 -9.19
CA LYS A 38 -8.06 4.99 -8.99
C LYS A 38 -7.96 5.52 -7.56
N ARG A 39 -8.46 4.74 -6.59
CA ARG A 39 -8.44 5.06 -5.16
C ARG A 39 -8.54 3.79 -4.32
N ILE A 40 -8.00 3.84 -3.09
CA ILE A 40 -8.04 2.72 -2.14
C ILE A 40 -8.64 3.17 -0.80
N GLU A 41 -9.46 2.31 -0.22
CA GLU A 41 -10.03 2.49 1.11
C GLU A 41 -10.02 1.16 1.88
N THR A 42 -9.31 1.09 3.02
CA THR A 42 -9.26 -0.13 3.83
C THR A 42 -9.76 0.12 5.25
N HIS A 43 -10.50 -0.85 5.80
CA HIS A 43 -11.10 -0.76 7.13
C HIS A 43 -10.76 -1.99 7.98
N GLY A 44 -10.19 -1.77 9.15
CA GLY A 44 -9.86 -2.81 10.12
C GLY A 44 -8.50 -2.59 10.76
N ASP A 45 -8.31 -3.13 11.96
CA ASP A 45 -7.02 -3.05 12.64
C ASP A 45 -5.95 -3.79 11.84
N GLY A 46 -4.77 -3.20 11.71
CA GLY A 46 -3.69 -3.70 10.87
C GLY A 46 -4.00 -3.75 9.37
N ALA A 47 -5.03 -3.05 8.90
CA ALA A 47 -5.36 -2.98 7.48
C ALA A 47 -4.41 -2.04 6.71
N VAL A 48 -3.89 -2.50 5.57
CA VAL A 48 -2.89 -1.74 4.78
C VAL A 48 -3.45 -1.32 3.42
N GLY A 49 -3.28 -0.06 3.04
CA GLY A 49 -3.69 0.42 1.71
C GLY A 49 -2.90 -0.26 0.59
N ILE A 50 -1.59 0.00 0.54
CA ILE A 50 -0.65 -0.56 -0.43
C ILE A 50 0.54 -1.14 0.33
N GLN A 51 0.78 -2.45 0.19
CA GLN A 51 1.96 -3.12 0.75
C GLN A 51 2.87 -3.65 -0.35
N ILE A 52 4.15 -3.27 -0.34
CA ILE A 52 5.15 -3.65 -1.33
C ILE A 52 6.28 -4.42 -0.65
N SER A 53 6.50 -5.66 -1.08
CA SER A 53 7.55 -6.56 -0.56
C SER A 53 8.60 -6.95 -1.62
N LYS A 54 8.33 -6.62 -2.89
CA LYS A 54 9.13 -6.97 -4.08
C LYS A 54 9.08 -5.84 -5.10
N PRO A 55 10.01 -5.83 -6.08
CA PRO A 55 10.12 -4.74 -7.03
C PRO A 55 8.80 -4.37 -7.72
N VAL A 56 8.52 -3.06 -7.73
CA VAL A 56 7.49 -2.44 -8.57
C VAL A 56 8.11 -1.23 -9.24
N ASP A 57 8.01 -1.07 -10.55
CA ASP A 57 8.63 0.11 -11.17
C ASP A 57 7.79 1.36 -10.83
N GLN A 58 6.66 1.57 -11.51
CA GLN A 58 5.83 2.74 -11.30
C GLN A 58 4.49 2.42 -10.64
N ILE A 59 4.18 3.16 -9.58
CA ILE A 59 2.86 3.17 -8.92
C ILE A 59 2.25 4.55 -9.08
N THR A 60 1.05 4.61 -9.65
CA THR A 60 0.24 5.83 -9.72
C THR A 60 -1.11 5.60 -9.06
N VAL A 61 -1.41 6.38 -8.02
CA VAL A 61 -2.77 6.50 -7.47
C VAL A 61 -3.37 7.81 -7.93
N HIS A 62 -4.44 7.74 -8.72
CA HIS A 62 -5.05 8.91 -9.36
C HIS A 62 -5.87 9.79 -8.40
N GLU A 63 -6.29 9.24 -7.27
CA GLU A 63 -7.01 9.96 -6.22
C GLU A 63 -6.39 9.65 -4.84
N ASN A 64 -7.21 9.31 -3.85
CA ASN A 64 -6.80 9.16 -2.46
C ASN A 64 -6.50 7.70 -2.08
N VAL A 65 -5.66 7.54 -1.05
CA VAL A 65 -5.56 6.29 -0.29
C VAL A 65 -5.88 6.55 1.17
N LYS A 66 -6.82 5.76 1.72
CA LYS A 66 -7.28 5.92 3.10
C LYS A 66 -7.27 4.59 3.85
N THR A 67 -6.85 4.63 5.10
CA THR A 67 -6.96 3.49 6.02
C THR A 67 -7.66 3.88 7.31
N TYR A 68 -8.51 2.99 7.80
CA TYR A 68 -9.24 3.12 9.06
C TYR A 68 -8.90 1.92 9.94
N GLY A 69 -8.53 2.18 11.19
CA GLY A 69 -8.17 1.14 12.16
C GLY A 69 -6.96 1.53 13.00
N GLY A 70 -6.70 0.72 14.03
CA GLY A 70 -5.52 0.79 14.87
C GLY A 70 -4.46 -0.24 14.48
N THR A 71 -3.66 -0.62 15.46
CA THR A 71 -2.78 -1.79 15.38
C THR A 71 -3.57 -3.07 15.61
N GLY A 72 -3.32 -4.10 14.82
CA GLY A 72 -3.96 -5.40 14.97
C GLY A 72 -3.18 -6.52 14.30
N GLU A 73 -3.65 -7.75 14.51
CA GLU A 73 -3.05 -8.94 13.93
C GLU A 73 -3.16 -8.96 12.40
N SER A 74 -2.10 -9.40 11.74
CA SER A 74 -2.06 -9.57 10.29
C SER A 74 -1.16 -10.74 9.92
N LEU A 75 -1.58 -11.50 8.90
CA LEU A 75 -0.78 -12.59 8.38
C LEU A 75 0.25 -12.04 7.36
N VAL A 76 1.54 -12.17 7.68
CA VAL A 76 2.66 -11.81 6.81
C VAL A 76 3.58 -13.01 6.69
N LYS A 77 3.75 -13.57 5.48
CA LYS A 77 4.67 -14.71 5.28
C LYS A 77 4.35 -15.92 6.16
N GLY A 78 3.04 -16.18 6.36
CA GLY A 78 2.55 -17.32 7.14
C GLY A 78 2.67 -17.12 8.65
N VAL A 79 3.12 -15.95 9.11
CA VAL A 79 3.30 -15.62 10.53
C VAL A 79 2.34 -14.49 10.91
N ILE A 80 1.65 -14.64 12.05
CA ILE A 80 0.85 -13.57 12.64
C ILE A 80 1.80 -12.52 13.20
N LYS A 81 1.62 -11.26 12.77
CA LYS A 81 2.35 -10.09 13.25
C LYS A 81 1.37 -8.99 13.59
N GLU A 82 1.72 -8.13 14.52
CA GLU A 82 1.00 -6.88 14.70
C GLU A 82 1.44 -5.88 13.63
N LEU A 83 0.47 -5.33 12.91
CA LEU A 83 0.67 -4.22 11.98
C LEU A 83 -0.25 -3.07 12.35
N SER A 84 0.21 -1.85 12.13
CA SER A 84 -0.64 -0.65 12.17
C SER A 84 -1.44 -0.53 10.88
N ALA A 85 -2.62 0.10 10.94
CA ALA A 85 -3.45 0.38 9.78
C ALA A 85 -2.85 1.47 8.86
N ILE A 86 -1.81 1.13 8.11
CA ILE A 86 -0.95 2.06 7.35
C ILE A 86 -1.41 2.21 5.90
N VAL A 87 -1.32 3.43 5.35
CA VAL A 87 -1.69 3.71 3.94
C VAL A 87 -0.70 3.11 2.96
N ILE A 88 0.58 3.44 3.07
CA ILE A 88 1.65 2.92 2.20
C ILE A 88 2.71 2.27 3.07
N SER A 89 2.94 0.98 2.87
CA SER A 89 3.98 0.20 3.54
C SER A 89 4.92 -0.40 2.50
N ILE A 90 6.14 0.13 2.44
CA ILE A 90 7.23 -0.39 1.61
C ILE A 90 8.17 -1.13 2.56
N LEU A 91 8.21 -2.45 2.46
CA LEU A 91 8.97 -3.30 3.37
C LEU A 91 10.46 -3.33 3.00
N ASP A 92 11.29 -3.71 3.95
CA ASP A 92 12.71 -3.97 3.71
C ASP A 92 12.95 -4.91 2.52
N GLY A 93 13.98 -4.61 1.74
CA GLY A 93 14.32 -5.29 0.49
C GLY A 93 13.40 -5.01 -0.71
N ALA A 94 12.30 -4.26 -0.53
CA ALA A 94 11.50 -3.80 -1.67
C ALA A 94 12.22 -2.66 -2.43
N GLN A 95 11.98 -2.61 -3.74
CA GLN A 95 12.45 -1.54 -4.61
C GLN A 95 11.26 -0.96 -5.38
N VAL A 96 11.13 0.36 -5.36
CA VAL A 96 10.14 1.09 -6.13
C VAL A 96 10.87 2.11 -6.99
N GLU A 97 10.62 2.13 -8.31
CA GLU A 97 11.21 3.18 -9.15
C GLU A 97 10.56 4.53 -8.83
N GLY A 98 9.24 4.57 -8.65
CA GLY A 98 8.52 5.77 -8.27
C GLY A 98 7.10 5.49 -7.80
N LEU A 99 6.66 6.26 -6.80
CA LEU A 99 5.32 6.20 -6.25
C LEU A 99 4.71 7.60 -6.26
N ASP A 100 3.63 7.78 -6.99
CA ASP A 100 2.91 9.04 -7.06
C ASP A 100 1.44 8.85 -6.62
N VAL A 101 1.03 9.62 -5.62
CA VAL A 101 -0.37 9.77 -5.22
C VAL A 101 -0.82 11.18 -5.57
N LYS A 102 -1.74 11.29 -6.54
CA LYS A 102 -2.30 12.56 -7.01
C LYS A 102 -3.25 13.20 -6.01
N GLY A 103 -3.86 12.40 -5.14
CA GLY A 103 -4.69 12.88 -4.04
C GLY A 103 -3.98 12.86 -2.69
N ASN A 104 -4.77 12.67 -1.65
CA ASN A 104 -4.34 12.63 -0.28
C ASN A 104 -4.05 11.21 0.21
N VAL A 105 -3.24 11.12 1.25
CA VAL A 105 -2.88 9.90 1.96
C VAL A 105 -3.28 10.08 3.42
N TYR A 106 -4.26 9.31 3.92
CA TYR A 106 -4.79 9.51 5.28
C TYR A 106 -4.91 8.22 6.08
N THR A 107 -4.43 8.27 7.32
CA THR A 107 -4.73 7.32 8.39
C THR A 107 -5.76 7.94 9.34
N TYR A 108 -6.80 7.18 9.68
CA TYR A 108 -7.78 7.58 10.71
C TYR A 108 -7.54 6.89 12.06
N GLY A 109 -6.40 6.21 12.21
CA GLY A 109 -5.94 5.63 13.47
C GLY A 109 -5.09 6.59 14.28
N LYS A 110 -5.21 6.52 15.61
CA LYS A 110 -4.42 7.37 16.53
C LYS A 110 -2.93 7.05 16.41
N GLU A 111 -2.11 8.07 16.23
CA GLU A 111 -0.63 7.97 16.21
C GLU A 111 -0.07 7.03 15.12
N ILE A 112 -0.82 6.79 14.03
CA ILE A 112 -0.35 5.98 12.91
C ILE A 112 0.16 6.90 11.80
N ALA A 113 1.46 6.84 11.52
CA ALA A 113 2.04 7.49 10.35
C ALA A 113 1.47 6.84 9.07
N PRO A 114 1.09 7.64 8.06
CA PRO A 114 0.46 7.10 6.86
C PRO A 114 1.43 6.37 5.94
N VAL A 115 2.72 6.66 6.05
CA VAL A 115 3.76 6.04 5.24
C VAL A 115 4.79 5.39 6.16
N GLN A 116 5.05 4.11 5.91
CA GLN A 116 6.22 3.40 6.43
C GLN A 116 7.06 2.97 5.22
N ASN A 117 8.30 3.42 5.18
CA ASN A 117 9.24 3.05 4.13
C ASN A 117 10.54 2.51 4.73
N GLU A 118 10.74 1.21 4.56
CA GLU A 118 11.96 0.47 4.92
C GLU A 118 12.71 -0.02 3.68
N GLY A 119 12.15 0.21 2.48
CA GLY A 119 12.76 -0.16 1.21
C GLY A 119 13.42 1.02 0.49
N VAL A 120 13.67 0.83 -0.81
CA VAL A 120 14.26 1.86 -1.68
C VAL A 120 13.20 2.41 -2.63
N VAL A 121 13.05 3.73 -2.67
CA VAL A 121 12.23 4.44 -3.66
C VAL A 121 13.12 5.39 -4.45
N LYS A 122 13.41 5.08 -5.72
CA LYS A 122 14.50 5.76 -6.47
C LYS A 122 14.14 7.18 -6.90
N ASN A 123 12.98 7.38 -7.51
CA ASN A 123 12.50 8.66 -8.02
C ASN A 123 11.57 9.39 -7.02
N GLY A 124 11.57 8.93 -5.77
CA GLY A 124 10.80 9.52 -4.68
C GLY A 124 9.38 8.97 -4.53
N LEU A 125 8.83 9.24 -3.34
CA LEU A 125 7.43 9.06 -2.99
C LEU A 125 6.79 10.45 -3.00
N ASN A 126 5.93 10.71 -3.99
CA ASN A 126 5.34 12.01 -4.23
C ASN A 126 3.85 11.96 -3.87
N ILE A 127 3.46 12.70 -2.83
CA ILE A 127 2.05 12.91 -2.47
C ILE A 127 1.72 14.35 -2.84
N GLN A 128 0.79 14.54 -3.78
CA GLN A 128 0.41 15.88 -4.25
C GLN A 128 -0.61 16.54 -3.33
N GLY A 129 -1.43 15.74 -2.64
CA GLY A 129 -2.34 16.18 -1.61
C GLY A 129 -1.69 16.24 -0.22
N GLU A 130 -2.52 16.14 0.80
CA GLU A 130 -2.10 16.07 2.20
C GLU A 130 -1.66 14.65 2.59
N ALA A 131 -0.74 14.58 3.55
CA ALA A 131 -0.22 13.36 4.16
C ALA A 131 -0.19 13.51 5.69
#